data_AF-A0AAV2FIC7-F1
#
_entry.id   AF-A0AAV2FIC7-F1
#
_cell.length_a   1.000
_cell.length_b   1.000
_cell.length_c   1.000
_cell.angle_alpha   90.00
_cell.angle_beta   90.00
_cell.angle_gamma   90.00
#
_symmetry.space_group_name_H-M   'P 1'
#
loop_
_entity.id
_entity.type
_entity.pdbx_description
1 polymer ?
#
loop_
_entity_poly.entity_id
_entity_poly.type
_entity_poly.pdbx_seq_one_letter_code
_entity_poly.pdbx_strand_id
1 'polypeptide(L)'
;MGVWMAVVARAAVGPSSRWRIIFGVGSVPPFVMGIGMLLLPDSPSWLIVNGWVADTAYVLKITSSPLEVKKRMKFLAKAAEIPGRAIRRNVVYSPIPDDTDTCGKTFRNPNNLKLLKPIFASILALHFFQQAVGVDVITYDTILKFGISDPFGPRAYLLGQIPFICGSLLPLFVPLVVSDVVGRKTLILCSMAAVGVSLLAMNVLWWPGTPKSSSAGRLPPPHCTSGARCCF
;
A
#
# COMPACT_ATOMS: atom_id res chain seq x y z
N MET A 1 -0.73 -5.55 -7.27
CA MET A 1 -1.54 -5.55 -8.51
C MET A 1 -0.70 -5.74 -9.76
N GLY A 2 0.39 -4.98 -9.98
CA GLY A 2 1.20 -5.06 -11.21
C GLY A 2 1.71 -6.46 -11.60
N VAL A 3 2.10 -7.30 -10.62
CA VAL A 3 2.61 -8.66 -10.88
C VAL A 3 1.54 -9.57 -11.50
N TRP A 4 0.31 -9.55 -10.98
CA TRP A 4 -0.83 -10.29 -11.53
C TRP A 4 -1.12 -9.88 -12.97
N MET A 5 -1.08 -8.57 -13.25
CA MET A 5 -1.33 -8.04 -14.58
C MET A 5 -0.24 -8.47 -15.56
N ALA A 6 1.01 -8.62 -15.11
CA ALA A 6 2.09 -9.13 -15.94
C ALA A 6 1.89 -10.61 -16.32
N VAL A 7 1.39 -11.44 -15.39
CA VAL A 7 1.04 -12.86 -15.66
C VAL A 7 -0.11 -12.94 -16.66
N VAL A 8 -1.18 -12.20 -16.43
CA VAL A 8 -2.37 -12.19 -17.30
C VAL A 8 -2.03 -11.63 -18.69
N ALA A 9 -1.29 -10.52 -18.77
CA ALA A 9 -0.89 -9.94 -20.05
C ALA A 9 0.03 -10.86 -20.86
N ARG A 10 0.91 -11.62 -20.19
CA ARG A 10 1.76 -12.62 -20.85
C ARG A 10 0.96 -13.81 -21.39
N ALA A 11 -0.09 -14.23 -20.68
CA ALA A 11 -0.97 -15.31 -21.11
C ALA A 11 -1.92 -14.88 -22.24
N ALA A 12 -2.34 -13.61 -22.26
CA ALA A 12 -3.37 -13.13 -23.17
C ALA A 12 -2.84 -12.51 -24.47
N VAL A 13 -1.65 -11.88 -24.48
CA VAL A 13 -1.21 -11.03 -25.60
C VAL A 13 0.28 -11.21 -25.96
N GLY A 14 0.57 -11.06 -27.26
CA GLY A 14 1.93 -11.10 -27.81
C GLY A 14 2.87 -10.02 -27.24
N PRO A 15 4.21 -10.22 -27.31
CA PRO A 15 5.21 -9.44 -26.57
C PRO A 15 5.12 -7.91 -26.76
N SER A 16 4.81 -7.45 -27.97
CA SER A 16 4.78 -6.03 -28.35
C SER A 16 3.63 -5.23 -27.73
N SER A 17 2.54 -5.90 -27.34
CA SER A 17 1.31 -5.26 -26.85
C SER A 17 1.06 -5.46 -25.35
N ARG A 18 1.92 -6.20 -24.64
CA ARG A 18 1.72 -6.51 -23.21
C ARG A 18 1.66 -5.27 -22.33
N TRP A 19 2.54 -4.30 -22.54
CA TRP A 19 2.58 -3.07 -21.74
C TRP A 19 1.28 -2.27 -21.87
N ARG A 20 0.67 -2.23 -23.07
CA ARG A 20 -0.61 -1.54 -23.32
C ARG A 20 -1.73 -2.13 -22.48
N ILE A 21 -1.79 -3.45 -22.38
CA ILE A 21 -2.80 -4.15 -21.57
C ILE A 21 -2.57 -3.92 -20.07
N ILE A 22 -1.31 -3.91 -19.62
CA ILE A 22 -0.98 -3.65 -18.22
C ILE A 22 -1.47 -2.25 -17.81
N PHE A 23 -1.23 -1.21 -18.62
CA PHE A 23 -1.77 0.13 -18.37
C PHE A 23 -3.29 0.21 -18.53
N GLY A 24 -3.82 -0.39 -19.60
CA GLY A 24 -5.26 -0.37 -19.89
C GLY A 24 -6.06 -0.95 -18.74
N VAL A 25 -5.75 -2.18 -18.31
CA VAL A 25 -6.47 -2.79 -17.19
C VAL A 25 -6.09 -2.15 -15.85
N GLY A 26 -4.86 -1.68 -15.68
CA GLY A 26 -4.43 -0.93 -14.50
C GLY A 26 -5.18 0.38 -14.28
N SER A 27 -5.72 0.99 -15.35
CA SER A 27 -6.51 2.22 -15.27
C SER A 27 -7.96 1.99 -14.81
N VAL A 28 -8.49 0.77 -14.95
CA VAL A 28 -9.89 0.45 -14.64
C VAL A 28 -10.25 0.75 -13.17
N PRO A 29 -9.49 0.28 -12.15
CA PRO A 29 -9.87 0.54 -10.76
C PRO A 29 -9.89 2.03 -10.39
N PRO A 30 -8.91 2.87 -10.79
CA PRO A 30 -8.99 4.32 -10.61
C PRO A 30 -10.23 4.96 -11.24
N PHE A 31 -10.62 4.57 -12.46
CA PHE A 31 -11.83 5.10 -13.09
C PHE A 31 -13.09 4.69 -12.33
N VAL A 32 -13.22 3.42 -11.96
CA VAL A 32 -14.34 2.93 -11.15
C VAL A 32 -14.40 3.64 -9.81
N MET A 33 -13.26 3.84 -9.15
CA MET A 33 -13.17 4.58 -7.89
C MET A 33 -13.56 6.05 -8.07
N GLY A 34 -13.07 6.71 -9.13
CA GLY A 34 -13.40 8.09 -9.45
C GLY A 34 -14.90 8.30 -9.68
N ILE A 35 -15.55 7.38 -10.41
CA ILE A 35 -17.01 7.39 -10.58
C ILE A 35 -17.71 7.13 -9.24
N GLY A 36 -17.23 6.17 -8.44
CA GLY A 36 -17.78 5.86 -7.13
C GLY A 36 -17.71 7.04 -6.14
N MET A 37 -16.65 7.86 -6.22
CA MET A 37 -16.51 9.07 -5.40
C MET A 37 -17.56 10.13 -5.73
N LEU A 38 -18.09 10.19 -6.96
CA LEU A 38 -19.19 11.10 -7.31
C LEU A 38 -20.52 10.71 -6.67
N LEU A 39 -20.67 9.44 -6.30
CA LEU A 39 -21.89 8.91 -5.67
C LEU A 39 -21.81 8.86 -4.15
N LEU A 40 -20.62 9.06 -3.57
CA LEU A 40 -20.40 8.92 -2.14
C LEU A 40 -20.84 10.20 -1.41
N PRO A 41 -21.69 10.11 -0.37
CA PRO A 41 -22.05 11.28 0.41
C PRO A 41 -20.84 11.83 1.17
N ASP A 42 -20.87 13.13 1.44
CA ASP A 42 -19.83 13.80 2.24
C ASP A 42 -19.71 13.21 3.64
N SER A 43 -18.51 13.34 4.22
CA SER A 43 -18.23 12.84 5.57
C SER A 43 -19.10 13.56 6.62
N PRO A 44 -19.83 12.83 7.48
CA PRO A 44 -20.70 13.43 8.50
C PRO A 44 -19.92 14.28 9.52
N SER A 45 -18.65 13.94 9.76
CA SER A 45 -17.76 14.73 10.62
C SER A 45 -17.41 16.09 10.03
N TRP A 46 -17.40 16.23 8.70
CA TRP A 46 -17.17 17.49 8.03
C TRP A 46 -18.45 18.34 8.02
N LEU A 47 -19.60 17.73 7.72
CA LEU A 47 -20.92 18.39 7.70
C LEU A 47 -21.26 19.05 9.05
N ILE A 48 -21.00 18.37 10.18
CA ILE A 48 -21.31 18.92 11.51
C ILE A 48 -20.41 20.10 11.89
N VAL A 49 -19.15 20.08 11.45
CA VAL A 49 -18.19 21.18 11.69
C VAL A 49 -18.60 22.44 10.93
N ASN A 50 -19.20 22.27 9.75
CA ASN A 50 -19.75 23.38 8.96
C ASN A 50 -21.12 23.86 9.46
N GLY A 51 -21.69 23.21 10.47
CA GLY A 51 -23.00 23.57 11.03
C GLY A 51 -24.20 22.98 10.27
N TRP A 52 -24.00 22.09 9.31
CA TRP A 52 -25.07 21.47 8.52
C TRP A 52 -25.63 20.23 9.25
N VAL A 53 -26.40 20.50 10.31
CA VAL A 53 -26.93 19.46 11.21
C VAL A 53 -27.97 18.57 10.51
N ALA A 54 -28.79 19.15 9.63
CA ALA A 54 -29.81 18.40 8.87
C ALA A 54 -29.17 17.38 7.92
N ASP A 55 -28.17 17.81 7.14
CA ASP A 55 -27.46 16.94 6.19
C ASP A 55 -26.64 15.88 6.92
N THR A 56 -26.01 16.24 8.05
CA THR A 56 -25.34 15.27 8.93
C THR A 56 -26.31 14.17 9.38
N ALA A 57 -27.55 14.53 9.76
CA ALA A 57 -28.56 13.56 10.19
C ALA A 57 -29.01 12.66 9.04
N TYR A 58 -29.11 13.21 7.83
CA TYR A 58 -29.44 12.46 6.63
C TYR A 58 -28.36 11.41 6.30
N VAL A 59 -27.09 11.81 6.21
CA VAL A 59 -25.97 10.91 5.92
C VAL A 59 -25.83 9.81 6.99
N LEU A 60 -26.05 10.17 8.25
CA LEU A 60 -25.94 9.23 9.37
C LEU A 60 -27.08 8.20 9.38
N LYS A 61 -28.27 8.57 8.91
CA LYS A 61 -29.40 7.62 8.73
C LYS A 61 -29.14 6.60 7.62
N ILE A 62 -28.39 6.98 6.58
CA ILE A 62 -28.00 6.08 5.49
C ILE A 62 -26.92 5.11 5.96
N THR A 63 -25.99 5.58 6.80
CA THR A 63 -24.77 4.84 7.16
C THR A 63 -24.90 4.03 8.46
N SER A 64 -25.92 4.26 9.29
CA SER A 64 -25.99 3.69 10.64
C SER A 64 -27.42 3.33 11.07
N SER A 65 -27.54 2.43 12.05
CA SER A 65 -28.84 2.04 12.62
C SER A 65 -29.50 3.21 13.37
N PRO A 66 -30.84 3.31 13.42
CA PRO A 66 -31.54 4.48 13.98
C PRO A 66 -31.22 4.77 15.45
N LEU A 67 -30.86 3.74 16.23
CA LEU A 67 -30.41 3.87 17.62
C LEU A 67 -29.00 4.48 17.71
N GLU A 68 -28.11 4.11 16.80
CA GLU A 68 -26.75 4.63 16.74
C GLU A 68 -26.67 6.06 16.22
N VAL A 69 -27.61 6.48 15.35
CA VAL A 69 -27.69 7.85 14.82
C VAL A 69 -27.68 8.87 15.95
N LYS A 70 -28.53 8.69 16.98
CA LYS A 70 -28.60 9.64 18.10
C LYS A 70 -27.31 9.69 18.91
N LYS A 71 -26.67 8.53 19.13
CA LYS A 71 -25.41 8.41 19.88
C LYS A 71 -24.26 9.07 19.12
N ARG A 72 -24.13 8.78 17.82
CA ARG A 72 -23.10 9.36 16.94
C ARG A 72 -23.30 10.86 16.75
N MET A 73 -24.54 11.33 16.60
CA MET A 73 -24.83 12.76 16.51
C MET A 73 -24.37 13.53 17.75
N LYS A 74 -24.67 13.03 18.95
CA LYS A 74 -24.22 13.64 20.22
C LYS A 74 -22.69 13.65 20.34
N PHE A 75 -22.04 12.55 19.95
CA PHE A 75 -20.59 12.44 19.98
C PHE A 75 -19.94 13.46 19.03
N LEU A 76 -20.45 13.56 17.80
CA LEU A 76 -19.95 14.48 16.79
C LEU A 76 -20.18 15.96 17.18
N ALA A 77 -21.35 16.28 17.76
CA ALA A 77 -21.63 17.63 18.28
C ALA A 77 -20.66 18.01 19.40
N LYS A 78 -20.41 17.11 20.36
CA LYS A 78 -19.42 17.34 21.43
C LYS A 78 -17.99 17.51 20.89
N ALA A 79 -17.65 16.76 19.84
CA ALA A 79 -16.35 16.90 19.17
C ALA A 79 -16.22 18.23 18.40
N ALA A 80 -17.33 18.78 17.89
CA ALA A 80 -17.37 20.07 17.22
C ALA A 80 -17.34 21.26 18.21
N GLU A 81 -17.85 21.11 19.42
CA GLU A 81 -17.87 22.15 20.48
C GLU A 81 -16.51 22.40 21.17
N ILE A 82 -15.46 21.62 20.84
CA ILE A 82 -14.14 21.77 21.47
C ILE A 82 -13.58 23.19 21.18
N PRO A 83 -13.18 23.96 22.22
CA PRO A 83 -12.80 25.37 22.09
C PRO A 83 -11.60 25.52 21.16
N GLY A 84 -11.82 26.21 20.03
CA GLY A 84 -10.87 26.37 18.92
C GLY A 84 -11.52 26.23 17.54
N ARG A 85 -12.72 25.63 17.46
CA ARG A 85 -13.57 25.62 16.25
C ARG A 85 -14.91 26.25 16.60
N ALA A 86 -14.99 27.59 16.55
CA ALA A 86 -16.26 28.28 16.78
C ALA A 86 -17.26 27.86 15.69
N ILE A 87 -18.35 27.20 16.10
CA ILE A 87 -19.50 26.89 15.24
C ILE A 87 -20.09 28.22 14.77
N ARG A 88 -19.65 28.73 13.61
CA ARG A 88 -20.26 29.92 12.99
C ARG A 88 -21.63 29.51 12.45
N ARG A 89 -22.68 29.81 13.23
CA ARG A 89 -24.07 29.46 12.94
C ARG A 89 -24.69 30.07 11.68
N ASN A 90 -23.96 30.76 10.79
CA ASN A 90 -24.53 31.35 9.56
C ASN A 90 -23.45 31.79 8.56
N VAL A 91 -22.78 30.86 7.86
CA VAL A 91 -21.94 31.24 6.71
C VAL A 91 -22.21 30.31 5.53
N VAL A 92 -22.89 30.86 4.51
CA VAL A 92 -22.83 30.41 3.12
C VAL A 92 -21.36 30.36 2.74
N TYR A 93 -20.84 29.16 2.51
CA TYR A 93 -19.45 28.89 2.09
C TYR A 93 -18.41 29.71 2.88
N SER A 94 -17.94 29.20 4.02
CA SER A 94 -16.62 29.63 4.50
C SER A 94 -15.60 28.99 3.56
N PRO A 95 -14.82 29.74 2.77
CA PRO A 95 -13.59 29.19 2.23
C PRO A 95 -12.83 28.57 3.41
N ILE A 96 -12.27 27.38 3.23
CA ILE A 96 -11.07 27.00 3.97
C ILE A 96 -10.18 28.25 3.86
N PRO A 97 -9.69 28.85 4.96
CA PRO A 97 -8.85 30.03 4.84
C PRO A 97 -7.77 29.69 3.83
N ASP A 98 -7.76 30.42 2.72
CA ASP A 98 -6.78 30.31 1.63
C ASP A 98 -5.45 30.89 2.13
N ASP A 99 -5.03 30.43 3.31
CA ASP A 99 -3.80 30.79 3.96
C ASP A 99 -2.83 29.71 3.50
N THR A 100 -2.25 29.96 2.34
CA THR A 100 -1.11 29.22 1.76
C THR A 100 0.05 29.06 2.76
N ASP A 101 0.02 29.79 3.89
CA ASP A 101 0.95 29.71 5.01
C ASP A 101 0.51 28.84 6.21
N THR A 102 -0.64 28.14 6.11
CA THR A 102 -1.18 27.32 7.22
C THR A 102 -0.23 26.19 7.63
N CYS A 103 0.50 25.62 6.68
CA CYS A 103 1.49 24.57 6.96
C CYS A 103 2.64 25.10 7.85
N GLY A 104 3.16 26.29 7.51
CA GLY A 104 4.22 26.95 8.28
C GLY A 104 3.76 27.38 9.68
N LYS A 105 2.58 28.01 9.80
CA LYS A 105 2.05 28.50 11.09
C LYS A 105 1.68 27.35 12.04
N THR A 106 1.24 26.21 11.52
CA THR A 106 0.93 25.01 12.32
C THR A 106 2.19 24.35 12.88
N PHE A 107 3.28 24.32 12.10
CA PHE A 107 4.58 23.81 12.55
C PHE A 107 5.35 24.79 13.45
N ARG A 108 5.05 26.09 13.37
CA ARG A 108 5.75 27.14 14.14
C ARG A 108 5.22 27.30 15.57
N ASN A 109 4.00 26.83 15.85
CA ASN A 109 3.45 26.89 17.21
C ASN A 109 3.98 25.72 18.08
N PRO A 110 4.77 26.00 19.14
CA PRO A 110 5.43 24.95 19.94
C PRO A 110 4.44 24.03 20.67
N ASN A 111 3.20 24.45 20.93
CA ASN A 111 2.20 23.63 21.60
C ASN A 111 1.56 22.60 20.65
N ASN A 112 1.31 22.96 19.39
CA ASN A 112 0.80 22.04 18.38
C ASN A 112 1.87 21.03 17.96
N LEU A 113 3.13 21.47 17.90
CA LEU A 113 4.25 20.61 17.53
C LEU A 113 4.48 19.48 18.54
N LYS A 114 4.25 19.70 19.84
CA LYS A 114 4.36 18.64 20.87
C LYS A 114 3.36 17.50 20.66
N LEU A 115 2.15 17.80 20.18
CA LEU A 115 1.10 16.81 19.93
C LEU A 115 1.26 16.14 18.55
N LEU A 116 1.70 16.89 17.55
CA LEU A 116 1.89 16.40 16.18
C LEU A 116 3.19 15.60 16.00
N LYS A 117 4.26 15.94 16.71
CA LYS A 117 5.57 15.29 16.60
C LYS A 117 5.53 13.76 16.78
N PRO A 118 4.87 13.18 17.80
CA PRO A 118 4.80 11.72 17.91
C PRO A 118 3.98 11.09 16.78
N ILE A 119 2.92 11.75 16.30
CA ILE A 119 2.10 11.27 15.18
C ILE A 119 2.93 11.24 13.90
N PHE A 120 3.56 12.37 13.53
CA PHE A 120 4.44 12.43 12.36
C PHE A 120 5.62 11.47 12.46
N ALA A 121 6.27 11.37 13.63
CA ALA A 121 7.37 10.43 13.84
C ALA A 121 6.92 8.98 13.61
N SER A 122 5.74 8.59 14.11
CA SER A 122 5.21 7.25 13.89
C SER A 122 4.86 6.97 12.42
N ILE A 123 4.28 7.94 11.71
CA ILE A 123 3.97 7.81 10.27
C ILE A 123 5.26 7.66 9.47
N LEU A 124 6.25 8.51 9.73
CA LEU A 124 7.53 8.48 9.04
C LEU A 124 8.28 7.18 9.31
N ALA A 125 8.33 6.75 10.58
CA ALA A 125 8.95 5.48 10.95
C ALA A 125 8.25 4.31 10.26
N LEU A 126 6.91 4.28 10.24
CA LEU A 126 6.16 3.22 9.59
C LEU A 126 6.46 3.14 8.09
N HIS A 127 6.46 4.28 7.38
CA HIS A 127 6.78 4.31 5.95
C HIS A 127 8.23 3.94 5.67
N PHE A 128 9.17 4.42 6.50
CA PHE A 128 10.57 4.04 6.40
C PHE A 128 10.74 2.53 6.54
N PHE A 129 10.13 1.91 7.56
CA PHE A 129 10.22 0.47 7.75
C PHE A 129 9.56 -0.30 6.61
N GLN A 130 8.40 0.16 6.12
CA GLN A 130 7.77 -0.45 4.94
C GLN A 130 8.69 -0.47 3.71
N GLN A 131 9.43 0.63 3.47
CA GLN A 131 10.39 0.72 2.38
C GLN A 131 11.69 -0.05 2.65
N ALA A 132 12.18 -0.06 3.90
CA ALA A 132 13.43 -0.71 4.30
C ALA A 132 13.38 -2.24 4.19
N VAL A 133 12.20 -2.86 4.29
CA VAL A 133 12.04 -4.30 4.00
C VAL A 133 12.47 -4.64 2.57
N GLY A 134 12.42 -3.68 1.64
CA GLY A 134 12.83 -3.88 0.25
C GLY A 134 11.84 -4.73 -0.53
N VAL A 135 10.56 -4.72 -0.16
CA VAL A 135 9.50 -5.49 -0.86
C VAL A 135 9.47 -5.14 -2.35
N ASP A 136 9.65 -3.86 -2.70
CA ASP A 136 9.71 -3.43 -4.09
C ASP A 136 10.93 -4.03 -4.81
N VAL A 137 12.11 -4.00 -4.20
CA VAL A 137 13.35 -4.59 -4.77
C VAL A 137 13.17 -6.09 -5.01
N ILE A 138 12.66 -6.83 -4.03
CA ILE A 138 12.39 -8.28 -4.14
C ILE A 138 11.37 -8.55 -5.26
N THR A 139 10.32 -7.72 -5.35
CA THR A 139 9.29 -7.86 -6.38
C THR A 139 9.84 -7.63 -7.78
N TYR A 140 10.69 -6.61 -7.98
CA TYR A 140 11.31 -6.37 -9.29
C TYR A 140 12.31 -7.47 -9.65
N ASP A 141 13.15 -7.90 -8.71
CA ASP A 141 14.14 -8.95 -8.95
C ASP A 141 13.45 -10.27 -9.37
N THR A 142 12.36 -10.65 -8.69
CA THR A 142 11.59 -11.84 -9.06
C THR A 142 10.94 -11.69 -10.45
N ILE A 143 10.36 -10.53 -10.79
CA ILE A 143 9.82 -10.26 -12.14
C ILE A 143 10.91 -10.33 -13.21
N LEU A 144 12.08 -9.75 -12.98
CA LEU A 144 13.16 -9.75 -13.96
C LEU A 144 13.68 -11.18 -14.19
N LYS A 145 13.99 -11.90 -13.11
CA LYS A 145 14.56 -13.25 -13.15
C LYS A 145 13.63 -14.30 -13.74
N PHE A 146 12.37 -14.30 -13.33
CA PHE A 146 11.44 -15.31 -13.81
C PHE A 146 10.68 -14.84 -15.05
N GLY A 147 10.53 -13.52 -15.26
CA GLY A 147 9.70 -12.95 -16.33
C GLY A 147 10.47 -12.55 -17.57
N ILE A 148 11.62 -11.89 -17.48
CA ILE A 148 12.29 -11.34 -18.68
C ILE A 148 13.46 -12.22 -19.12
N SER A 149 14.32 -12.63 -18.19
CA SER A 149 15.51 -13.41 -18.52
C SER A 149 15.23 -14.90 -18.76
N ASP A 150 14.03 -15.39 -18.41
CA ASP A 150 13.55 -16.78 -18.54
C ASP A 150 14.68 -17.86 -18.50
N PRO A 151 15.55 -17.90 -17.47
CA PRO A 151 16.76 -18.77 -17.50
C PRO A 151 16.43 -20.26 -17.49
N PHE A 152 15.20 -20.61 -17.11
CA PHE A 152 14.71 -21.97 -16.90
C PHE A 152 13.56 -22.33 -17.87
N GLY A 153 13.34 -21.50 -18.90
CA GLY A 153 12.32 -21.71 -19.95
C GLY A 153 10.89 -21.23 -19.59
N PRO A 154 9.96 -21.24 -20.56
CA PRO A 154 8.65 -20.59 -20.44
C PRO A 154 7.75 -21.08 -19.30
N ARG A 155 7.95 -22.34 -18.85
CA ARG A 155 7.21 -22.94 -17.73
C ARG A 155 7.72 -22.49 -16.37
N ALA A 156 8.98 -22.07 -16.29
CA ALA A 156 9.59 -21.61 -15.05
C ALA A 156 9.07 -20.25 -14.60
N TYR A 157 8.60 -19.42 -15.55
CA TYR A 157 7.87 -18.21 -15.24
C TYR A 157 6.69 -18.47 -14.28
N LEU A 158 5.83 -19.44 -14.64
CA LEU A 158 4.66 -19.79 -13.85
C LEU A 158 5.04 -20.39 -12.49
N LEU A 159 6.05 -21.27 -12.48
CA LEU A 159 6.55 -21.92 -11.27
C LEU A 159 7.20 -20.95 -10.28
N GLY A 160 7.83 -19.87 -10.75
CA GLY A 160 8.42 -18.84 -9.87
C GLY A 160 7.41 -17.78 -9.43
N GLN A 161 6.56 -17.32 -10.34
CA GLN A 161 5.68 -16.17 -10.09
C GLN A 161 4.44 -16.52 -9.29
N ILE A 162 3.77 -17.64 -9.58
CA ILE A 162 2.51 -17.99 -8.89
C ILE A 162 2.74 -18.18 -7.38
N PRO A 163 3.75 -18.92 -6.90
CA PRO A 163 4.00 -19.06 -5.47
C PRO A 163 4.37 -17.74 -4.81
N PHE A 164 5.15 -16.89 -5.48
CA PHE A 164 5.51 -15.56 -4.97
C PHE A 164 4.26 -14.69 -4.74
N ILE A 165 3.35 -14.69 -5.72
CA ILE A 165 2.11 -13.95 -5.66
C ILE A 165 1.19 -14.51 -4.57
N CYS A 166 0.99 -15.83 -4.51
CA CYS A 166 0.19 -16.48 -3.48
C CYS A 166 0.75 -16.22 -2.07
N GLY A 167 2.07 -16.32 -1.91
CA GLY A 167 2.78 -16.03 -0.66
C GLY A 167 2.65 -14.57 -0.22
N SER A 168 2.40 -13.64 -1.15
CA SER A 168 2.18 -12.23 -0.86
C SER A 168 0.70 -11.90 -0.56
N LEU A 169 -0.23 -12.66 -1.12
CA LEU A 169 -1.68 -12.43 -0.95
C LEU A 169 -2.23 -13.06 0.33
N LEU A 170 -1.86 -14.29 0.64
CA LEU A 170 -2.39 -15.02 1.80
C LEU A 170 -2.17 -14.27 3.13
N PRO A 171 -0.99 -13.68 3.38
CA PRO A 171 -0.76 -12.92 4.62
C PRO A 171 -1.61 -11.66 4.75
N LEU A 172 -2.24 -11.16 3.67
CA LEU A 172 -3.10 -9.97 3.73
C LEU A 172 -4.40 -10.24 4.52
N PHE A 173 -4.89 -11.47 4.51
CA PHE A 173 -6.12 -11.86 5.21
C PHE A 173 -5.91 -12.03 6.71
N VAL A 174 -4.70 -12.41 7.14
CA VAL A 174 -4.39 -12.69 8.54
C VAL A 174 -4.61 -11.45 9.43
N PRO A 175 -4.09 -10.25 9.10
CA PRO A 175 -4.39 -9.03 9.84
C PRO A 175 -5.88 -8.68 9.92
N LEU A 176 -6.68 -8.99 8.89
CA LEU A 176 -8.11 -8.64 8.90
C LEU A 176 -8.86 -9.34 10.03
N VAL A 177 -8.53 -10.60 10.30
CA VAL A 177 -9.16 -11.39 11.37
C VAL A 177 -8.48 -11.13 12.72
N VAL A 178 -7.15 -11.00 12.73
CA VAL A 178 -6.36 -10.96 13.96
C VAL A 178 -6.22 -9.56 14.55
N SER A 179 -6.35 -8.50 13.73
CA SER A 179 -6.08 -7.12 14.19
C SER A 179 -7.03 -6.61 15.26
N ASP A 180 -8.28 -7.09 15.26
CA ASP A 180 -9.28 -6.69 16.24
C ASP A 180 -9.10 -7.39 17.59
N VAL A 181 -8.37 -8.52 17.64
CA VAL A 181 -8.14 -9.30 18.87
C VAL A 181 -6.78 -9.02 19.49
N VAL A 182 -5.71 -9.06 18.69
CA VAL A 182 -4.32 -8.94 19.16
C VAL A 182 -3.90 -7.47 19.35
N GLY A 183 -4.66 -6.55 18.75
CA GLY A 183 -4.35 -5.14 18.76
C GLY A 183 -3.27 -4.76 17.74
N ARG A 184 -3.43 -3.56 17.19
CA ARG A 184 -2.63 -3.07 16.04
C ARG A 184 -1.14 -2.91 16.34
N LYS A 185 -0.78 -2.44 17.54
CA LYS A 185 0.63 -2.19 17.92
C LYS A 185 1.44 -3.48 17.98
N THR A 186 0.88 -4.51 18.62
CA THR A 186 1.52 -5.82 18.77
C THR A 186 1.73 -6.48 17.42
N LEU A 187 0.72 -6.41 16.53
CA LEU A 187 0.80 -6.97 15.18
C LEU A 187 1.95 -6.34 14.37
N ILE A 188 2.08 -5.01 14.42
CA ILE A 188 3.13 -4.28 13.71
C ILE A 188 4.51 -4.67 14.26
N LEU A 189 4.71 -4.65 15.58
CA LEU A 189 6.00 -4.97 16.20
C LEU A 189 6.43 -6.42 15.93
N CYS A 190 5.48 -7.37 16.01
CA CYS A 190 5.75 -8.77 15.69
C CYS A 190 6.16 -8.93 14.23
N SER A 191 5.49 -8.25 13.30
CA SER A 191 5.85 -8.30 11.87
C SER A 191 7.26 -7.76 11.60
N MET A 192 7.64 -6.66 12.24
CA MET A 192 8.98 -6.06 12.08
C MET A 192 10.07 -6.99 12.63
N ALA A 193 9.82 -7.63 13.77
CA ALA A 193 10.75 -8.61 14.33
C ALA A 193 10.89 -9.83 13.41
N ALA A 194 9.78 -10.38 12.92
CA ALA A 194 9.80 -11.52 12.01
C ALA A 194 10.53 -11.21 10.70
N VAL A 195 10.30 -10.04 10.11
CA VAL A 195 11.02 -9.59 8.91
C VAL A 195 12.51 -9.41 9.22
N GLY A 196 12.87 -8.78 10.34
CA GLY A 196 14.27 -8.63 10.75
C GLY A 196 14.99 -9.97 10.87
N VAL A 197 14.36 -10.96 11.51
CA VAL A 197 14.90 -12.33 11.61
C VAL A 197 15.05 -12.97 10.23
N SER A 198 14.05 -12.81 9.35
CA SER A 198 14.11 -13.39 8.00
C SER A 198 15.24 -12.80 7.14
N LEU A 199 15.51 -11.50 7.25
CA LEU A 199 16.60 -10.84 6.54
C LEU A 199 17.97 -11.27 7.07
N LEU A 200 18.10 -11.41 8.39
CA LEU A 200 19.32 -11.95 9.00
C LEU A 200 19.56 -13.40 8.56
N ALA A 201 18.52 -14.23 8.58
CA ALA A 201 18.60 -15.61 8.11
C ALA A 201 19.03 -15.69 6.63
N MET A 202 18.47 -14.82 5.78
CA MET A 202 18.85 -14.75 4.37
C MET A 202 20.30 -14.30 4.19
N ASN A 203 20.77 -13.33 4.98
CA ASN A 203 22.16 -12.88 4.95
C ASN A 203 23.13 -14.00 5.34
N VAL A 204 22.81 -14.76 6.39
CA VAL A 204 23.61 -15.92 6.84
C VAL A 204 23.61 -17.03 5.80
N LEU A 205 22.46 -17.34 5.19
CA LEU A 205 22.36 -18.39 4.16
C LEU A 205 23.17 -18.06 2.91
N TRP A 206 23.22 -16.78 2.53
CA TRP A 206 23.99 -16.30 1.39
C TRP A 206 25.43 -15.92 1.74
N TRP A 207 25.87 -16.19 2.97
CA TRP A 207 27.23 -15.93 3.39
C TRP A 207 28.21 -16.78 2.56
N PRO A 208 29.26 -16.17 1.95
CA PRO A 208 30.19 -16.86 1.05
C PRO A 208 30.89 -18.09 1.66
N GLY A 209 30.88 -18.22 2.98
CA GLY A 209 31.47 -19.35 3.72
C GLY A 209 30.58 -20.60 3.86
N THR A 210 29.35 -20.61 3.32
CA THR A 210 28.52 -21.82 3.32
C THR A 210 28.85 -22.70 2.10
N PRO A 211 29.11 -24.01 2.26
CA PRO A 211 29.41 -24.89 1.14
C PRO A 211 28.19 -25.01 0.23
N LYS A 212 28.27 -24.43 -0.97
CA LYS A 212 27.23 -24.58 -2.00
C LYS A 212 27.17 -26.04 -2.43
N SER A 213 26.04 -26.70 -2.20
CA SER A 213 25.77 -28.05 -2.71
C SER A 213 25.91 -28.03 -4.23
N SER A 214 27.03 -28.58 -4.69
CA SER A 214 27.44 -28.60 -6.09
C SER A 214 26.68 -29.72 -6.80
N SER A 215 25.44 -29.45 -7.19
CA SER A 215 24.73 -30.23 -8.20
C SER A 215 24.52 -29.39 -9.46
N ALA A 216 25.62 -28.79 -9.93
CA ALA A 216 25.69 -28.23 -11.28
C ALA A 216 25.94 -29.39 -12.26
N GLY A 217 24.89 -29.80 -12.96
CA GLY A 217 25.05 -30.51 -14.22
C GLY A 217 26.00 -29.71 -15.11
N ARG A 218 27.10 -30.35 -15.52
CA ARG A 218 28.02 -29.83 -16.53
C ARG A 218 27.22 -29.44 -17.77
N LEU A 219 27.09 -28.14 -18.03
CA LEU A 219 26.83 -27.66 -19.38
C LEU A 219 28.04 -28.05 -20.24
N PRO A 220 27.86 -28.74 -21.39
CA PRO A 220 28.96 -28.99 -22.29
C PRO A 220 29.51 -27.66 -22.85
N PRO A 221 30.82 -27.56 -23.12
CA PRO A 221 31.43 -26.34 -23.62
C PRO A 221 30.82 -25.95 -24.97
N PRO A 222 30.71 -24.64 -25.29
CA PRO A 222 30.26 -24.21 -26.60
C PRO A 222 31.24 -24.74 -27.65
N HIS A 223 30.70 -25.49 -28.62
CA HIS A 223 31.43 -25.86 -29.83
C HIS A 223 31.82 -24.57 -30.57
N CYS A 224 33.08 -24.16 -30.44
CA CYS A 224 33.71 -23.24 -31.36
C CYS A 224 33.78 -23.91 -32.73
N THR A 225 32.77 -23.66 -33.57
CA THR A 225 32.90 -23.85 -35.01
C THR A 225 33.63 -22.63 -35.56
N SER A 226 34.67 -22.90 -36.33
CA SER A 226 35.57 -21.92 -36.94
C SER A 226 34.80 -20.82 -37.67
N GLY A 227 35.01 -19.56 -37.28
CA GLY A 227 34.68 -18.41 -38.11
C GLY A 227 33.42 -17.61 -37.77
N ALA A 228 33.31 -17.06 -36.57
CA ALA A 228 32.59 -15.79 -36.36
C ALA A 228 33.03 -15.12 -35.05
N ARG A 229 33.32 -13.82 -35.12
CA ARG A 229 33.84 -12.97 -34.06
C ARG A 229 32.89 -12.94 -32.84
N CYS A 230 33.39 -13.36 -31.68
CA CYS A 230 32.79 -13.00 -30.39
C CYS A 230 33.11 -11.52 -30.12
N CYS A 231 32.09 -10.66 -30.16
CA CYS A 231 32.19 -9.31 -29.60
C CYS A 231 31.88 -9.36 -28.10
N PHE A 232 32.76 -8.76 -27.31
CA PHE A 232 32.57 -8.46 -25.89
C PHE A 232 31.48 -7.40 -25.68
#